data_AF-A0A6J1QLS0-F1
#
_entry.id   AF-A0A6J1QLS0-F1
#
_cell.length_a   1.000
_cell.length_b   1.000
_cell.length_c   1.000
_cell.angle_alpha   90.00
_cell.angle_beta   90.00
_cell.angle_gamma   90.00
#
_symmetry.space_group_name_H-M   'P 1'
#
loop_
_entity.id
_entity.type
_entity.pdbx_description
1 polymer ?
#
loop_
_entity_poly.entity_id
_entity_poly.type
_entity_poly.pdbx_seq_one_letter_code
_entity_poly.pdbx_strand_id
1 'polypeptide(L)'
;MRRIFDKINVTKSKQGAGESNQQMEDPPEISWENTLGSPHGVPFDDDTKELLRKCLDVSVPPPIGVAELIRRSNEFPVKFPINTVRCATLKDRGISADTIELNANSVYPLIHEAMLPLIARWLKHKRLYGSPVEKAMYADMGLVQFIHRLLDKRAATFCGPIDRWKLLDNKTGFDGWESVGTDHEEEPLVLAKCLSYDEIKLSAMMVMSSHTEFINDGSRNNRGIVSSDPDVVQPRGVIIGVVGSRFQRPRFMEYQDIVITPEQNNIDNGYGSAMDGTLEEKRGMRVLWAKFYGEDYHPLYEEVTTRMRSKENKRYISSGCQNIFDIENYMKRTLLSAEIILLEANSRAEKQNTTAFLHVVGFGLGVWKKLQNQEVYFLKTFEIAIRKMNEKFKYVSDIMFAYFGHQKCGSAGNGDYLGDIKIHFARRAPHSRLFEADANKLLVVTYAWDGNTLPGNEFWKGSLSTSGDPAAACSTQIAELHNAKINPHACGASLHIASAEHGILHILDYAKLHLT
;
A
#
# COMPACT_ATOMS: atom_id res chain seq x y z
N MET A 1 6.65 -45.65 -19.91
CA MET A 1 7.94 -45.69 -20.65
C MET A 1 8.03 -44.41 -21.46
N ARG A 2 8.71 -43.39 -20.93
CA ARG A 2 10.12 -43.02 -21.21
C ARG A 2 10.32 -42.35 -22.57
N ARG A 3 10.71 -41.07 -22.48
CA ARG A 3 11.50 -40.24 -23.42
C ARG A 3 10.75 -39.86 -24.71
N ILE A 4 10.62 -38.58 -25.04
CA ILE A 4 11.63 -37.67 -25.60
C ILE A 4 11.06 -36.25 -25.34
N PHE A 5 11.75 -35.31 -24.70
CA PHE A 5 12.65 -34.34 -25.33
C PHE A 5 13.52 -33.70 -24.23
N ASP A 6 14.83 -33.93 -24.30
CA ASP A 6 15.85 -33.16 -23.62
C ASP A 6 16.99 -32.91 -24.61
N LYS A 7 17.56 -31.70 -24.53
CA LYS A 7 18.80 -31.17 -25.16
C LYS A 7 18.57 -30.08 -26.21
N ILE A 8 18.42 -28.85 -25.72
CA ILE A 8 19.10 -27.69 -26.30
C ILE A 8 20.08 -27.19 -25.23
N ASN A 9 21.37 -27.47 -25.48
CA ASN A 9 22.50 -26.98 -24.70
C ASN A 9 22.59 -25.46 -24.86
N VAL A 10 22.39 -24.70 -23.78
CA VAL A 10 22.84 -23.31 -23.70
C VAL A 10 24.25 -23.30 -23.14
N THR A 11 25.19 -22.97 -24.02
CA THR A 11 26.60 -22.74 -23.77
C THR A 11 26.75 -21.60 -22.76
N LYS A 12 27.33 -21.89 -21.59
CA LYS A 12 27.75 -20.86 -20.63
C LYS A 12 28.98 -20.12 -21.18
N SER A 13 28.82 -18.87 -21.60
CA SER A 13 29.94 -17.95 -21.74
C SER A 13 30.35 -17.44 -20.36
N LYS A 14 31.52 -17.87 -19.88
CA LYS A 14 32.26 -17.24 -18.78
C LYS A 14 33.17 -16.16 -19.36
N GLN A 15 32.90 -14.90 -19.03
CA GLN A 15 33.78 -13.71 -19.04
C GLN A 15 32.80 -12.53 -18.83
N GLY A 16 32.86 -11.64 -17.85
CA GLY A 16 33.79 -11.36 -16.78
C GLY A 16 33.57 -9.87 -16.44
N ALA A 17 33.00 -9.57 -15.28
CA ALA A 17 33.10 -8.27 -14.62
C ALA A 17 32.73 -8.49 -13.15
N GLY A 18 33.69 -8.30 -12.26
CA GLY A 18 33.46 -8.34 -10.83
C GLY A 18 32.59 -7.16 -10.43
N GLU A 19 31.30 -7.39 -10.24
CA GLU A 19 30.45 -6.47 -9.52
C GLU A 19 30.59 -6.80 -8.04
N SER A 20 31.25 -5.92 -7.30
CA SER A 20 31.23 -5.95 -5.85
C SER A 20 29.76 -5.83 -5.41
N ASN A 21 29.19 -6.94 -4.92
CA ASN A 21 28.01 -6.91 -4.07
C ASN A 21 28.37 -6.09 -2.82
N GLN A 22 28.30 -4.77 -2.92
CA GLN A 22 28.42 -3.88 -1.77
C GLN A 22 27.17 -4.06 -0.93
N GLN A 23 27.18 -5.06 -0.06
CA GLN A 23 26.18 -5.21 0.99
C GLN A 23 26.51 -4.20 2.09
N MET A 24 25.53 -3.40 2.51
CA MET A 24 25.63 -2.77 3.82
C MET A 24 25.42 -3.84 4.89
N GLU A 25 26.40 -4.00 5.78
CA GLU A 25 26.34 -4.99 6.88
C GLU A 25 25.19 -4.71 7.84
N ASP A 26 24.87 -3.43 8.10
CA ASP A 26 23.77 -3.01 8.97
C ASP A 26 22.85 -1.96 8.31
N PRO A 27 21.53 -2.17 8.29
CA PRO A 27 20.55 -1.14 7.89
C PRO A 27 20.72 0.18 8.68
N PRO A 28 20.50 1.34 8.04
CA PRO A 28 20.60 2.61 8.74
C PRO A 28 19.48 2.75 9.79
N GLU A 29 19.79 3.42 10.90
CA GLU A 29 18.76 4.01 11.74
C GLU A 29 18.14 5.20 11.00
N ILE A 30 16.82 5.35 11.08
CA ILE A 30 16.12 6.47 10.44
C ILE A 30 15.38 7.34 11.47
N SER A 31 15.75 8.61 11.50
CA SER A 31 14.99 9.66 12.19
C SER A 31 14.15 10.40 11.15
N TRP A 32 12.85 10.51 11.39
CA TRP A 32 11.91 11.11 10.45
C TRP A 32 10.74 11.70 11.23
N GLU A 33 10.45 12.99 11.03
CA GLU A 33 9.43 13.71 11.80
C GLU A 33 8.00 13.29 11.45
N ASN A 34 7.80 12.75 10.24
CA ASN A 34 6.50 12.31 9.73
C ASN A 34 6.11 10.88 10.15
N THR A 35 6.66 10.39 11.27
CA THR A 35 6.41 9.06 11.86
C THR A 35 5.44 9.19 13.05
N LEU A 36 4.63 8.18 13.32
CA LEU A 36 3.66 8.21 14.45
C LEU A 36 4.30 8.20 15.86
N GLY A 37 5.62 8.12 15.92
CA GLY A 37 6.42 8.26 17.15
C GLY A 37 7.03 9.66 17.37
N SER A 38 6.75 10.64 16.51
CA SER A 38 7.30 12.00 16.65
C SER A 38 6.69 12.75 17.86
N PRO A 39 7.50 13.38 18.74
CA PRO A 39 7.00 14.07 19.94
C PRO A 39 6.06 15.24 19.67
N HIS A 40 6.14 15.84 18.47
CA HIS A 40 5.39 17.03 18.08
C HIS A 40 4.27 16.72 17.08
N GLY A 41 4.02 15.44 16.80
CA GLY A 41 3.11 15.02 15.73
C GLY A 41 3.57 15.50 14.35
N VAL A 42 2.66 15.47 13.38
CA VAL A 42 2.91 15.99 12.03
C VAL A 42 2.61 17.49 11.98
N PRO A 43 3.48 18.33 11.38
CA PRO A 43 3.25 19.77 11.30
C PRO A 43 1.95 20.13 10.55
N PHE A 44 1.10 20.95 11.19
CA PHE A 44 -0.14 21.48 10.61
C PHE A 44 0.05 22.88 10.03
N ASP A 45 0.38 22.94 8.74
CA ASP A 45 0.39 24.19 7.99
C ASP A 45 -1.03 24.69 7.65
N ASP A 46 -1.14 25.95 7.22
CA ASP A 46 -2.44 26.57 6.96
C ASP A 46 -3.20 25.91 5.80
N ASP A 47 -2.48 25.39 4.80
CA ASP A 47 -3.07 24.62 3.69
C ASP A 47 -3.71 23.32 4.22
N THR A 48 -3.07 22.66 5.18
CA THR A 48 -3.61 21.47 5.86
C THR A 48 -4.85 21.80 6.68
N LYS A 49 -4.84 22.91 7.42
CA LYS A 49 -6.00 23.38 8.17
C LYS A 49 -7.18 23.69 7.25
N GLU A 50 -6.93 24.33 6.11
CA GLU A 50 -7.96 24.59 5.10
C GLU A 50 -8.55 23.28 4.55
N LEU A 51 -7.68 22.31 4.24
CA LEU A 51 -8.10 20.99 3.78
C LEU A 51 -9.01 20.29 4.81
N LEU A 52 -8.65 20.36 6.10
CA LEU A 52 -9.43 19.76 7.19
C LEU A 52 -10.73 20.51 7.51
N ARG A 53 -10.78 21.84 7.35
CA ARG A 53 -12.03 22.60 7.57
C ARG A 53 -13.17 22.08 6.69
N LYS A 54 -12.85 21.71 5.45
CA LYS A 54 -13.81 21.07 4.51
C LYS A 54 -14.28 19.68 4.96
N CYS A 55 -13.67 19.11 6.01
CA CYS A 55 -14.04 17.81 6.55
C CYS A 55 -14.97 17.88 7.78
N LEU A 56 -15.26 19.08 8.31
CA LEU A 56 -16.12 19.26 9.49
C LEU A 56 -17.60 18.91 9.23
N ASP A 57 -18.02 18.89 7.97
CA ASP A 57 -19.39 18.58 7.56
C ASP A 57 -19.54 17.14 7.00
N VAL A 58 -18.51 16.30 7.14
CA VAL A 58 -18.51 14.94 6.59
C VAL A 58 -19.37 14.02 7.44
N SER A 59 -20.38 13.40 6.82
CA SER A 59 -21.17 12.35 7.44
C SER A 59 -20.62 10.96 7.12
N VAL A 60 -20.58 10.08 8.11
CA VAL A 60 -20.35 8.64 7.90
C VAL A 60 -21.49 8.10 7.01
N PRO A 61 -21.19 7.27 5.98
CA PRO A 61 -22.22 6.63 5.19
C PRO A 61 -23.18 5.80 6.05
N PRO A 62 -24.49 5.77 5.73
CA PRO A 62 -25.43 4.94 6.45
C PRO A 62 -25.09 3.45 6.25
N PRO A 63 -25.36 2.59 7.24
CA PRO A 63 -25.10 1.16 7.11
C PRO A 63 -25.77 0.54 5.88
N ILE A 64 -25.04 -0.30 5.15
CA ILE A 64 -25.56 -1.09 4.04
C ILE A 64 -26.08 -2.45 4.52
N GLY A 65 -27.29 -2.80 4.09
CA GLY A 65 -27.89 -4.12 4.31
C GLY A 65 -27.44 -5.15 3.25
N VAL A 66 -27.51 -6.44 3.60
CA VAL A 66 -27.01 -7.54 2.75
C VAL A 66 -27.71 -7.59 1.39
N ALA A 67 -29.00 -7.26 1.33
CA ALA A 67 -29.78 -7.29 0.08
C ALA A 67 -29.27 -6.24 -0.91
N GLU A 68 -28.99 -5.03 -0.44
CA GLU A 68 -28.47 -3.94 -1.26
C GLU A 68 -27.03 -4.23 -1.71
N LEU A 69 -26.19 -4.77 -0.82
CA LEU A 69 -24.83 -5.19 -1.17
C LEU A 69 -24.83 -6.23 -2.29
N ILE A 70 -25.68 -7.25 -2.19
CA ILE A 70 -25.84 -8.30 -3.21
C ILE A 70 -26.36 -7.70 -4.53
N ARG A 71 -27.34 -6.80 -4.47
CA ARG A 71 -27.88 -6.10 -5.65
C ARG A 71 -26.79 -5.35 -6.40
N ARG A 72 -26.01 -4.52 -5.69
CA ARG A 72 -24.89 -3.75 -6.26
C ARG A 72 -23.79 -4.66 -6.81
N SER A 73 -23.49 -5.76 -6.12
CA SER A 73 -22.54 -6.77 -6.60
C SER A 73 -23.00 -7.43 -7.90
N ASN A 74 -24.28 -7.74 -8.05
CA ASN A 74 -24.86 -8.29 -9.28
C ASN A 74 -24.89 -7.31 -10.45
N GLU A 75 -25.03 -6.01 -10.17
CA GLU A 75 -25.01 -4.95 -11.18
C GLU A 75 -23.59 -4.52 -11.60
N PHE A 76 -22.56 -5.02 -10.91
CA PHE A 76 -21.18 -4.65 -11.19
C PHE A 76 -20.76 -5.07 -12.61
N PRO A 77 -20.21 -4.16 -13.44
CA PRO A 77 -20.04 -4.40 -14.89
C PRO A 77 -18.93 -5.40 -15.24
N VAL A 78 -18.00 -5.68 -14.31
CA VAL A 78 -16.91 -6.64 -14.56
C VAL A 78 -17.28 -8.00 -13.98
N LYS A 79 -17.26 -9.01 -14.84
CA LYS A 79 -17.59 -10.39 -14.45
C LYS A 79 -16.66 -10.91 -13.36
N PHE A 80 -17.24 -11.38 -12.26
CA PHE A 80 -16.54 -12.18 -11.26
C PHE A 80 -16.11 -13.53 -11.87
N PRO A 81 -14.82 -13.90 -11.81
CA PRO A 81 -14.35 -15.19 -12.31
C PRO A 81 -14.88 -16.39 -11.50
N ILE A 82 -15.12 -16.19 -10.21
CA ILE A 82 -15.63 -17.19 -9.27
C ILE A 82 -16.70 -16.56 -8.38
N ASN A 83 -17.64 -17.38 -7.91
CA ASN A 83 -18.70 -16.94 -6.99
C ASN A 83 -18.46 -17.37 -5.54
N THR A 84 -17.48 -18.25 -5.27
CA THR A 84 -17.33 -18.91 -3.96
C THR A 84 -17.07 -17.97 -2.80
N VAL A 85 -16.56 -16.76 -3.07
CA VAL A 85 -16.30 -15.71 -2.09
C VAL A 85 -17.41 -14.65 -2.03
N ARG A 86 -18.38 -14.68 -2.94
CA ARG A 86 -19.38 -13.60 -3.03
C ARG A 86 -20.34 -13.65 -1.86
N CYS A 87 -20.76 -12.49 -1.37
CA CYS A 87 -21.66 -12.34 -0.22
C CYS A 87 -22.97 -13.12 -0.42
N ALA A 88 -23.52 -13.16 -1.64
CA ALA A 88 -24.68 -13.99 -1.96
C ALA A 88 -24.41 -15.48 -1.71
N THR A 89 -23.28 -16.00 -2.19
CA THR A 89 -22.90 -17.41 -2.01
C THR A 89 -22.53 -17.74 -0.56
N LEU A 90 -21.95 -16.79 0.19
CA LEU A 90 -21.71 -16.98 1.63
C LEU A 90 -23.03 -17.08 2.41
N LYS A 91 -24.00 -16.23 2.08
CA LYS A 91 -25.35 -16.29 2.64
C LYS A 91 -26.01 -17.64 2.36
N ASP A 92 -25.95 -18.12 1.12
CA ASP A 92 -26.50 -19.42 0.73
C ASP A 92 -25.83 -20.61 1.45
N ARG A 93 -24.57 -20.44 1.88
CA ARG A 93 -23.81 -21.41 2.68
C ARG A 93 -24.06 -21.31 4.19
N GLY A 94 -24.92 -20.42 4.63
CA GLY A 94 -25.33 -20.30 6.04
C GLY A 94 -24.59 -19.22 6.83
N ILE A 95 -23.77 -18.37 6.20
CA ILE A 95 -23.27 -17.17 6.89
C ILE A 95 -24.44 -16.20 7.08
N SER A 96 -24.66 -15.75 8.32
CA SER A 96 -25.81 -14.89 8.65
C SER A 96 -25.74 -13.53 7.93
N ALA A 97 -26.92 -12.96 7.66
CA ALA A 97 -27.03 -11.59 7.14
C ALA A 97 -26.27 -10.59 8.03
N ASP A 98 -26.47 -10.67 9.35
CA ASP A 98 -25.79 -9.83 10.34
C ASP A 98 -24.26 -9.88 10.22
N THR A 99 -23.69 -11.07 9.95
CA THR A 99 -22.24 -11.21 9.78
C THR A 99 -21.75 -10.53 8.50
N ILE A 100 -22.47 -10.70 7.40
CA ILE A 100 -22.14 -10.08 6.12
C ILE A 100 -22.26 -8.56 6.22
N GLU A 101 -23.31 -8.07 6.88
CA GLU A 101 -23.54 -6.64 7.12
C GLU A 101 -22.46 -6.07 8.04
N LEU A 102 -22.09 -6.76 9.12
CA LEU A 102 -20.98 -6.37 9.98
C LEU A 102 -19.68 -6.23 9.17
N ASN A 103 -19.36 -7.22 8.34
CA ASN A 103 -18.16 -7.19 7.50
C ASN A 103 -18.19 -6.00 6.52
N ALA A 104 -19.31 -5.79 5.83
CA ALA A 104 -19.47 -4.72 4.84
C ALA A 104 -19.40 -3.31 5.46
N ASN A 105 -20.02 -3.11 6.61
CA ASN A 105 -20.06 -1.83 7.32
C ASN A 105 -18.77 -1.53 8.09
N SER A 106 -17.90 -2.53 8.25
CA SER A 106 -16.60 -2.36 8.91
C SER A 106 -15.47 -1.85 8.00
N VAL A 107 -15.79 -1.60 6.72
CA VAL A 107 -14.84 -1.18 5.68
C VAL A 107 -14.52 0.31 5.81
N TYR A 108 -13.24 0.65 5.74
CA TYR A 108 -12.82 2.03 5.52
C TYR A 108 -11.43 2.13 4.88
N PRO A 109 -11.20 3.16 4.04
CA PRO A 109 -9.85 3.55 3.68
C PRO A 109 -9.15 4.24 4.85
N LEU A 110 -7.86 4.00 4.98
CA LEU A 110 -7.03 4.54 6.05
C LEU A 110 -5.76 5.13 5.47
N ILE A 111 -5.44 6.37 5.85
CA ILE A 111 -4.19 7.05 5.52
C ILE A 111 -3.43 7.43 6.79
N HIS A 112 -2.13 7.56 6.66
CA HIS A 112 -1.28 8.07 7.72
C HIS A 112 -1.45 9.59 7.85
N GLU A 113 -1.47 10.15 9.06
CA GLU A 113 -1.71 11.60 9.25
C GLU A 113 -0.68 12.49 8.52
N ALA A 114 0.57 12.04 8.39
CA ALA A 114 1.60 12.68 7.55
C ALA A 114 1.20 12.90 6.09
N MET A 115 0.22 12.15 5.57
CA MET A 115 -0.28 12.35 4.21
C MET A 115 -1.16 13.60 4.09
N LEU A 116 -1.74 14.12 5.18
CA LEU A 116 -2.61 15.30 5.14
C LEU A 116 -1.89 16.55 4.60
N PRO A 117 -0.73 16.98 5.15
CA PRO A 117 0.02 18.10 4.60
C PRO A 117 0.59 17.82 3.22
N LEU A 118 0.95 16.56 2.94
CA LEU A 118 1.39 16.15 1.60
C LEU A 118 0.27 16.36 0.56
N ILE A 119 -0.94 15.88 0.83
CA ILE A 119 -2.10 16.01 -0.06
C ILE A 119 -2.51 17.47 -0.20
N ALA A 120 -2.53 18.25 0.89
CA ALA A 120 -2.88 19.67 0.85
C ALA A 120 -1.96 20.45 -0.10
N ARG A 121 -0.64 20.29 0.07
CA ARG A 121 0.35 20.92 -0.81
C ARG A 121 0.30 20.38 -2.23
N TRP A 122 0.01 19.09 -2.41
CA TRP A 122 -0.07 18.46 -3.73
C TRP A 122 -1.25 19.02 -4.52
N LEU A 123 -2.43 19.12 -3.91
CA LEU A 123 -3.62 19.71 -4.54
C LEU A 123 -3.37 21.18 -4.90
N LYS A 124 -2.75 21.95 -3.98
CA LYS A 124 -2.38 23.35 -4.25
C LYS A 124 -1.41 23.46 -5.42
N HIS A 125 -0.38 22.62 -5.46
CA HIS A 125 0.57 22.59 -6.57
C HIS A 125 -0.12 22.25 -7.90
N LYS A 126 -0.99 21.24 -7.92
CA LYS A 126 -1.75 20.85 -9.12
C LYS A 126 -2.71 21.95 -9.60
N ARG A 127 -3.33 22.72 -8.70
CA ARG A 127 -4.16 23.87 -9.07
C ARG A 127 -3.35 25.02 -9.69
N LEU A 128 -2.13 25.25 -9.24
CA LEU A 128 -1.30 26.35 -9.71
C LEU A 128 -0.55 26.00 -11.01
N TYR A 129 0.02 24.79 -11.06
CA TYR A 129 1.01 24.40 -12.07
C TYR A 129 0.60 23.20 -12.92
N GLY A 130 -0.48 22.49 -12.57
CA GLY A 130 -0.96 21.37 -13.37
C GLY A 130 -1.40 21.77 -14.78
N SER A 131 -1.62 20.77 -15.62
CA SER A 131 -2.21 20.96 -16.95
C SER A 131 -3.60 21.60 -16.87
N PRO A 132 -4.12 22.20 -17.96
CA PRO A 132 -5.52 22.62 -18.05
C PRO A 132 -6.54 21.59 -17.52
N VAL A 133 -6.36 20.29 -17.85
CA VAL A 133 -7.27 19.23 -17.39
C VAL A 133 -7.13 18.94 -15.89
N GLU A 134 -5.91 18.97 -15.34
CA GLU A 134 -5.68 18.83 -13.90
C GLU A 134 -6.23 20.02 -13.12
N LYS A 135 -5.97 21.24 -13.58
CA LYS A 135 -6.48 22.46 -12.96
C LYS A 135 -8.00 22.45 -12.87
N ALA A 136 -8.67 22.06 -13.96
CA ALA A 136 -10.11 21.90 -13.97
C ALA A 136 -10.59 20.79 -13.02
N MET A 137 -9.91 19.64 -13.00
CA MET A 137 -10.25 18.52 -12.11
C MET A 137 -10.15 18.89 -10.63
N TYR A 138 -9.09 19.60 -10.24
CA TYR A 138 -8.75 19.82 -8.82
C TYR A 138 -9.22 21.16 -8.26
N ALA A 139 -9.78 22.06 -9.07
CA ALA A 139 -10.17 23.43 -8.70
C ALA A 139 -10.80 23.51 -7.30
N ASP A 140 -11.85 22.71 -7.05
CA ASP A 140 -12.59 22.71 -5.78
C ASP A 140 -12.46 21.43 -4.95
N MET A 141 -11.66 20.46 -5.42
CA MET A 141 -11.60 19.12 -4.83
C MET A 141 -11.04 19.12 -3.39
N GLY A 142 -11.84 18.71 -2.42
CA GLY A 142 -11.43 18.49 -1.03
C GLY A 142 -10.87 17.08 -0.78
N LEU A 143 -10.37 16.84 0.44
CA LEU A 143 -9.76 15.57 0.84
C LEU A 143 -10.67 14.37 0.59
N VAL A 144 -11.92 14.44 1.06
CA VAL A 144 -12.90 13.33 0.96
C VAL A 144 -13.19 12.97 -0.50
N GLN A 145 -13.36 13.97 -1.36
CA GLN A 145 -13.60 13.78 -2.80
C GLN A 145 -12.36 13.19 -3.47
N PHE A 146 -11.17 13.67 -3.09
CA PHE A 146 -9.91 13.17 -3.61
C PHE A 146 -9.67 11.71 -3.22
N ILE A 147 -9.82 11.34 -1.94
CA ILE A 147 -9.72 9.95 -1.49
C ILE A 147 -10.74 9.06 -2.20
N HIS A 148 -12.00 9.53 -2.33
CA HIS A 148 -13.00 8.76 -3.08
C HIS A 148 -12.57 8.53 -4.52
N ARG A 149 -11.99 9.53 -5.19
CA ARG A 149 -11.44 9.40 -6.54
C ARG A 149 -10.30 8.37 -6.61
N LEU A 150 -9.36 8.38 -5.66
CA LEU A 150 -8.27 7.40 -5.58
C LEU A 150 -8.77 5.94 -5.48
N LEU A 151 -9.98 5.73 -4.97
CA LEU A 151 -10.65 4.42 -4.92
C LEU A 151 -11.49 4.13 -6.17
N ASP A 152 -12.24 5.12 -6.64
CA ASP A 152 -13.27 4.97 -7.68
C ASP A 152 -12.73 4.84 -9.10
N LYS A 153 -11.59 5.49 -9.39
CA LYS A 153 -11.03 5.63 -10.76
C LYS A 153 -9.91 4.64 -11.08
N ARG A 154 -9.82 3.56 -10.32
CA ARG A 154 -8.83 2.49 -10.54
C ARG A 154 -9.22 1.63 -11.74
N ALA A 155 -8.22 1.05 -12.39
CA ALA A 155 -8.44 0.04 -13.43
C ALA A 155 -8.99 -1.26 -12.80
N ALA A 156 -9.65 -2.11 -13.59
CA ALA A 156 -9.96 -3.47 -13.15
C ALA A 156 -8.69 -4.30 -12.95
N THR A 157 -7.72 -4.16 -13.86
CA THR A 157 -6.38 -4.74 -13.73
C THR A 157 -5.33 -3.75 -14.20
N PHE A 158 -4.15 -3.75 -13.58
CA PHE A 158 -3.01 -2.91 -13.95
C PHE A 158 -1.74 -3.61 -13.48
N CYS A 159 -0.87 -4.06 -14.40
CA CYS A 159 0.25 -4.93 -14.02
C CYS A 159 1.44 -4.91 -15.00
N GLY A 160 2.61 -5.27 -14.47
CA GLY A 160 3.85 -5.44 -15.24
C GLY A 160 4.56 -4.11 -15.58
N PRO A 161 5.76 -4.16 -16.18
CA PRO A 161 6.59 -2.97 -16.42
C PRO A 161 6.09 -2.05 -17.56
N ILE A 162 5.21 -2.57 -18.42
CA ILE A 162 4.56 -1.83 -19.52
C ILE A 162 3.08 -1.53 -19.23
N ASP A 163 2.67 -1.63 -17.96
CA ASP A 163 1.33 -1.29 -17.50
C ASP A 163 0.21 -1.95 -18.34
N ARG A 164 0.17 -3.28 -18.40
CA ARG A 164 -0.96 -3.97 -19.02
C ARG A 164 -2.22 -3.69 -18.21
N TRP A 165 -3.24 -3.13 -18.84
CA TRP A 165 -4.42 -2.63 -18.16
C TRP A 165 -5.73 -3.16 -18.74
N LYS A 166 -6.75 -3.21 -17.88
CA LYS A 166 -8.16 -3.47 -18.23
C LYS A 166 -9.03 -2.50 -17.45
N LEU A 167 -9.91 -1.78 -18.13
CA LEU A 167 -10.86 -0.83 -17.53
C LEU A 167 -12.20 -1.51 -17.21
N LEU A 168 -13.07 -0.80 -16.48
CA LEU A 168 -14.38 -1.30 -16.06
C LEU A 168 -15.37 -1.48 -17.22
N ASP A 169 -15.18 -0.73 -18.32
CA ASP A 169 -15.91 -0.90 -19.58
C ASP A 169 -15.36 -2.05 -20.45
N ASN A 170 -14.46 -2.88 -19.88
CA ASN A 170 -13.77 -3.99 -20.51
C ASN A 170 -12.78 -3.62 -21.62
N LYS A 171 -12.50 -2.32 -21.88
CA LYS A 171 -11.38 -1.96 -22.73
C LYS A 171 -10.06 -2.42 -22.11
N THR A 172 -9.13 -2.83 -22.97
CA THR A 172 -7.83 -3.35 -22.56
C THR A 172 -6.73 -2.71 -23.38
N GLY A 173 -5.54 -2.61 -22.80
CA GLY A 173 -4.35 -2.14 -23.49
C GLY A 173 -3.10 -2.36 -22.68
N PHE A 174 -2.03 -1.73 -23.12
CA PHE A 174 -0.74 -1.66 -22.44
C PHE A 174 -0.12 -0.31 -22.81
N ASP A 175 0.75 0.20 -21.94
CA ASP A 175 1.40 1.50 -22.08
C ASP A 175 0.41 2.68 -22.17
N GLY A 176 0.92 3.88 -22.45
CA GLY A 176 0.14 5.09 -22.70
C GLY A 176 -0.45 5.76 -21.45
N TRP A 177 -0.31 5.13 -20.29
CA TRP A 177 -0.86 5.63 -19.02
C TRP A 177 -0.20 6.94 -18.56
N GLU A 178 1.03 7.20 -19.03
CA GLU A 178 1.78 8.44 -18.77
C GLU A 178 1.12 9.70 -19.33
N SER A 179 0.20 9.55 -20.29
CA SER A 179 -0.55 10.68 -20.85
C SER A 179 -1.70 11.17 -19.97
N VAL A 180 -2.21 10.34 -19.04
CA VAL A 180 -3.39 10.64 -18.22
C VAL A 180 -3.14 11.89 -17.36
N GLY A 181 -3.97 12.92 -17.52
CA GLY A 181 -3.81 14.21 -16.83
C GLY A 181 -2.88 15.20 -17.53
N THR A 182 -2.44 14.92 -18.76
CA THR A 182 -1.66 15.85 -19.58
C THR A 182 -2.50 16.41 -20.74
N ASP A 183 -1.97 17.37 -21.48
CA ASP A 183 -2.60 17.89 -22.71
C ASP A 183 -2.61 16.86 -23.87
N HIS A 184 -1.99 15.70 -23.66
CA HIS A 184 -1.92 14.60 -24.60
C HIS A 184 -2.76 13.39 -24.17
N GLU A 185 -3.63 13.54 -23.15
CA GLU A 185 -4.52 12.46 -22.77
C GLU A 185 -5.52 12.13 -23.88
N GLU A 186 -5.74 10.84 -24.13
CA GLU A 186 -6.65 10.34 -25.16
C GLU A 186 -7.54 9.22 -24.63
N GLU A 187 -8.76 9.11 -25.15
CA GLU A 187 -9.66 8.02 -24.79
C GLU A 187 -9.04 6.65 -25.14
N PRO A 188 -9.13 5.64 -24.25
CA PRO A 188 -9.90 5.63 -23.01
C PRO A 188 -9.14 6.08 -21.74
N LEU A 189 -7.89 6.50 -21.89
CA LEU A 189 -6.97 6.87 -20.80
C LEU A 189 -7.00 8.38 -20.56
N VAL A 190 -8.11 8.87 -20.01
CA VAL A 190 -8.30 10.27 -19.65
C VAL A 190 -8.49 10.44 -18.15
N LEU A 191 -8.05 11.56 -17.58
CA LEU A 191 -8.08 11.84 -16.14
C LEU A 191 -9.51 11.75 -15.56
N ALA A 192 -10.53 12.06 -16.36
CA ALA A 192 -11.92 11.90 -15.94
C ALA A 192 -12.29 10.45 -15.58
N LYS A 193 -11.61 9.46 -16.17
CA LYS A 193 -11.92 8.02 -16.05
C LYS A 193 -10.84 7.22 -15.31
N CYS A 194 -9.59 7.68 -15.35
CA CYS A 194 -8.43 6.98 -14.82
C CYS A 194 -7.66 7.86 -13.82
N LEU A 195 -6.86 7.22 -12.97
CA LEU A 195 -5.86 7.91 -12.14
C LEU A 195 -4.63 8.27 -12.97
N SER A 196 -4.07 9.47 -12.78
CA SER A 196 -2.72 9.81 -13.28
C SER A 196 -1.63 9.14 -12.43
N TYR A 197 -0.38 9.05 -12.90
CA TYR A 197 0.70 8.49 -12.08
C TYR A 197 0.94 9.24 -10.76
N ASP A 198 0.72 10.55 -10.76
CA ASP A 198 0.86 11.34 -9.54
C ASP A 198 -0.23 10.97 -8.52
N GLU A 199 -1.45 10.67 -8.98
CA GLU A 199 -2.53 10.15 -8.14
C GLU A 199 -2.28 8.72 -7.69
N ILE A 200 -1.75 7.85 -8.57
CA ILE A 200 -1.45 6.46 -8.23
C ILE A 200 -0.42 6.40 -7.09
N LYS A 201 0.57 7.31 -7.08
CA LYS A 201 1.59 7.41 -6.02
C LYS A 201 0.98 7.69 -4.65
N LEU A 202 0.03 8.62 -4.57
CA LEU A 202 -0.72 8.89 -3.34
C LEU A 202 -1.66 7.73 -2.98
N SER A 203 -2.32 7.13 -3.97
CA SER A 203 -3.20 5.96 -3.80
C SER A 203 -2.45 4.76 -3.21
N ALA A 204 -1.18 4.57 -3.57
CA ALA A 204 -0.32 3.50 -3.04
C ALA A 204 0.04 3.68 -1.55
N MET A 205 -0.12 4.88 -0.98
CA MET A 205 0.18 5.11 0.44
C MET A 205 -1.05 4.89 1.35
N MET A 206 -2.22 4.63 0.76
CA MET A 206 -3.46 4.31 1.46
C MET A 206 -3.62 2.81 1.64
N VAL A 207 -4.26 2.39 2.74
CA VAL A 207 -4.68 1.00 2.97
C VAL A 207 -6.20 0.89 3.02
N MET A 208 -6.72 -0.33 2.83
CA MET A 208 -8.13 -0.64 3.02
C MET A 208 -8.26 -1.76 4.04
N SER A 209 -9.12 -1.60 5.04
CA SER A 209 -9.31 -2.57 6.12
C SER A 209 -10.77 -2.95 6.29
N SER A 210 -11.04 -4.22 6.61
CA SER A 210 -12.37 -4.69 7.04
C SER A 210 -12.31 -6.01 7.79
N HIS A 211 -13.38 -6.32 8.51
CA HIS A 211 -13.69 -7.72 8.84
C HIS A 211 -14.04 -8.51 7.56
N THR A 212 -13.79 -9.81 7.58
CA THR A 212 -14.11 -10.73 6.47
C THR A 212 -14.24 -12.16 6.99
N GLU A 213 -15.03 -12.96 6.28
CA GLU A 213 -15.01 -14.42 6.38
C GLU A 213 -13.84 -14.97 5.57
N PHE A 214 -13.16 -15.99 6.09
CA PHE A 214 -12.14 -16.75 5.39
C PHE A 214 -12.72 -18.08 4.91
N ILE A 215 -12.73 -18.32 3.60
CA ILE A 215 -13.29 -19.57 3.06
C ILE A 215 -12.25 -20.70 2.91
N ASN A 216 -10.96 -20.35 2.98
CA ASN A 216 -9.82 -21.25 2.91
C ASN A 216 -8.58 -20.61 3.58
N ASP A 217 -7.45 -21.30 3.56
CA ASP A 217 -6.21 -20.91 4.24
C ASP A 217 -5.53 -19.63 3.69
N GLY A 218 -6.00 -19.09 2.55
CA GLY A 218 -5.43 -17.90 1.92
C GLY A 218 -4.12 -18.15 1.19
N SER A 219 -3.71 -19.41 1.00
CA SER A 219 -2.49 -19.74 0.25
C SER A 219 -2.55 -19.22 -1.19
N ARG A 220 -1.40 -18.95 -1.81
CA ARG A 220 -1.31 -18.35 -3.16
C ARG A 220 -2.05 -19.15 -4.24
N ASN A 221 -2.20 -20.46 -4.05
CA ASN A 221 -2.82 -21.38 -5.00
C ASN A 221 -4.26 -21.77 -4.60
N ASN A 222 -4.89 -21.05 -3.66
CA ASN A 222 -6.20 -21.42 -3.13
C ASN A 222 -7.32 -21.43 -4.19
N ARG A 223 -7.23 -20.55 -5.21
CA ARG A 223 -8.12 -20.50 -6.39
C ARG A 223 -9.63 -20.46 -6.09
N GLY A 224 -10.04 -20.02 -4.90
CA GLY A 224 -11.46 -19.95 -4.55
C GLY A 224 -12.03 -21.25 -4.01
N ILE A 225 -11.20 -22.26 -3.77
CA ILE A 225 -11.62 -23.56 -3.26
C ILE A 225 -11.95 -23.39 -1.78
N VAL A 226 -13.16 -23.78 -1.38
CA VAL A 226 -13.61 -23.71 0.00
C VAL A 226 -12.97 -24.85 0.79
N SER A 227 -12.45 -24.57 1.98
CA SER A 227 -11.97 -25.61 2.88
C SER A 227 -13.11 -26.54 3.28
N SER A 228 -12.91 -27.85 3.17
CA SER A 228 -13.80 -28.85 3.72
C SER A 228 -13.57 -29.10 5.21
N ASP A 229 -12.44 -28.63 5.73
CA ASP A 229 -12.02 -28.82 7.12
C ASP A 229 -12.11 -27.49 7.88
N PRO A 230 -13.04 -27.36 8.85
CA PRO A 230 -13.19 -26.15 9.66
C PRO A 230 -12.07 -25.97 10.69
N ASP A 231 -11.28 -27.01 10.96
CA ASP A 231 -10.21 -26.96 11.97
C ASP A 231 -8.90 -26.40 11.42
N VAL A 232 -8.72 -26.31 10.10
CA VAL A 232 -7.49 -25.76 9.51
C VAL A 232 -7.57 -24.26 9.17
N VAL A 233 -8.77 -23.69 9.12
CA VAL A 233 -9.02 -22.29 8.73
C VAL A 233 -9.65 -21.52 9.88
N GLN A 234 -9.13 -20.32 10.15
CA GLN A 234 -9.80 -19.37 11.04
C GLN A 234 -11.11 -18.94 10.36
N PRO A 235 -12.29 -18.99 11.00
CA PRO A 235 -13.55 -18.65 10.30
C PRO A 235 -13.62 -17.18 9.85
N ARG A 236 -13.20 -16.26 10.73
CA ARG A 236 -13.30 -14.81 10.52
C ARG A 236 -12.09 -14.09 11.09
N GLY A 237 -11.74 -12.96 10.49
CA GLY A 237 -10.70 -12.06 10.99
C GLY A 237 -10.81 -10.67 10.40
N VAL A 238 -9.70 -9.94 10.41
CA VAL A 238 -9.55 -8.66 9.71
C VAL A 238 -8.58 -8.86 8.54
N ILE A 239 -8.90 -8.29 7.38
CA ILE A 239 -7.99 -8.24 6.23
C ILE A 239 -7.65 -6.79 5.88
N ILE A 240 -6.36 -6.54 5.68
CA ILE A 240 -5.82 -5.23 5.32
C ILE A 240 -5.10 -5.31 3.97
N GLY A 241 -5.55 -4.53 2.99
CA GLY A 241 -4.86 -4.36 1.71
C GLY A 241 -3.76 -3.31 1.81
N VAL A 242 -2.52 -3.71 1.57
CA VAL A 242 -1.33 -2.87 1.74
C VAL A 242 -0.52 -2.81 0.45
N VAL A 243 -0.26 -1.61 -0.05
CA VAL A 243 0.53 -1.41 -1.27
C VAL A 243 1.98 -1.07 -0.91
N GLY A 244 2.92 -1.85 -1.45
CA GLY A 244 4.36 -1.57 -1.30
C GLY A 244 4.93 -0.74 -2.45
N SER A 245 6.19 -0.30 -2.30
CA SER A 245 6.87 0.51 -3.32
C SER A 245 7.03 -0.25 -4.64
N ARG A 246 6.75 0.42 -5.77
CA ARG A 246 6.83 -0.17 -7.11
C ARG A 246 8.02 0.39 -7.90
N PHE A 247 9.01 -0.45 -8.21
CA PHE A 247 10.21 -0.05 -8.99
C PHE A 247 10.27 -0.58 -10.43
N GLN A 248 9.20 -1.23 -10.92
CA GLN A 248 9.18 -1.81 -12.28
C GLN A 248 8.94 -0.80 -13.41
N ARG A 249 8.52 0.43 -13.10
CA ARG A 249 8.26 1.49 -14.08
C ARG A 249 9.23 2.66 -13.79
N PRO A 250 10.35 2.76 -14.51
CA PRO A 250 11.31 3.86 -14.33
C PRO A 250 10.63 5.22 -14.44
N ARG A 251 11.08 6.18 -13.64
CA ARG A 251 10.61 7.58 -13.64
C ARG A 251 9.20 7.87 -13.13
N PHE A 252 8.49 6.88 -12.62
CA PHE A 252 7.16 7.05 -12.05
C PHE A 252 7.07 6.47 -10.64
N MET A 253 6.05 6.89 -9.88
CA MET A 253 5.78 6.35 -8.54
C MET A 253 6.96 6.56 -7.58
N GLU A 254 7.21 5.61 -6.68
CA GLU A 254 8.34 5.65 -5.74
C GLU A 254 9.72 5.64 -6.42
N TYR A 255 9.81 5.26 -7.71
CA TYR A 255 11.08 5.36 -8.45
C TYR A 255 11.61 6.81 -8.45
N GLN A 256 10.72 7.80 -8.50
CA GLN A 256 11.09 9.23 -8.54
C GLN A 256 11.83 9.71 -7.28
N ASP A 257 11.61 9.06 -6.13
CA ASP A 257 12.09 9.54 -4.83
C ASP A 257 13.18 8.63 -4.23
N ILE A 258 13.29 7.39 -4.74
CA ILE A 258 14.13 6.34 -4.15
C ILE A 258 15.22 5.87 -5.12
N VAL A 259 14.95 5.82 -6.43
CA VAL A 259 15.93 5.36 -7.41
C VAL A 259 16.56 6.56 -8.10
N ILE A 260 17.87 6.67 -7.98
CA ILE A 260 18.66 7.82 -8.45
C ILE A 260 19.43 7.38 -9.71
N THR A 261 19.20 8.09 -10.81
CA THR A 261 19.82 7.81 -12.13
C THR A 261 20.26 9.10 -12.81
N PRO A 262 21.26 9.08 -13.70
CA PRO A 262 21.66 10.28 -14.42
C PRO A 262 20.55 10.82 -15.33
N GLU A 263 19.71 9.96 -15.92
CA GLU A 263 18.62 10.35 -16.81
C GLU A 263 17.46 11.04 -16.07
N GLN A 264 17.24 10.69 -14.80
CA GLN A 264 16.19 11.25 -13.96
C GLN A 264 16.70 12.41 -13.09
N ASN A 265 17.74 12.19 -12.30
CA ASN A 265 18.18 13.08 -11.22
C ASN A 265 19.11 14.17 -11.73
N ASN A 266 18.55 15.05 -12.57
CA ASN A 266 19.21 16.22 -13.13
C ASN A 266 18.32 17.47 -13.00
N ILE A 267 18.92 18.64 -13.23
CA ILE A 267 18.28 19.94 -13.07
C ILE A 267 17.05 20.08 -13.99
N ASP A 268 17.14 19.58 -15.23
CA ASP A 268 16.06 19.69 -16.24
C ASP A 268 14.78 18.96 -15.82
N ASN A 269 14.91 17.94 -14.97
CA ASN A 269 13.80 17.19 -14.37
C ASN A 269 13.38 17.71 -12.99
N GLY A 270 13.93 18.84 -12.54
CA GLY A 270 13.57 19.50 -11.29
C GLY A 270 14.26 18.94 -10.03
N TYR A 271 15.33 18.16 -10.17
CA TYR A 271 16.15 17.68 -9.04
C TYR A 271 17.26 18.67 -8.70
N GLY A 272 17.80 18.57 -7.48
CA GLY A 272 18.87 19.45 -6.98
C GLY A 272 18.35 20.70 -6.27
N SER A 273 19.30 21.53 -5.84
CA SER A 273 19.03 22.79 -5.15
C SER A 273 18.36 23.83 -6.08
N ALA A 274 17.84 24.92 -5.49
CA ALA A 274 17.29 26.01 -6.28
C ALA A 274 18.40 26.70 -7.09
N MET A 275 18.17 26.87 -8.39
CA MET A 275 19.03 27.65 -9.29
C MET A 275 18.15 28.58 -10.13
N ASP A 276 18.72 29.72 -10.54
CA ASP A 276 18.05 30.69 -11.40
C ASP A 276 17.58 30.03 -12.71
N GLY A 277 16.32 30.27 -13.09
CA GLY A 277 15.72 29.74 -14.33
C GLY A 277 15.11 28.33 -14.23
N THR A 278 15.07 27.71 -13.05
CA THR A 278 14.37 26.42 -12.86
C THR A 278 12.85 26.56 -13.00
N LEU A 279 12.22 25.64 -13.75
CA LEU A 279 10.77 25.61 -13.92
C LEU A 279 10.08 25.15 -12.62
N GLU A 280 9.32 26.05 -12.00
CA GLU A 280 8.67 25.83 -10.69
C GLU A 280 7.65 24.68 -10.70
N GLU A 281 7.05 24.36 -11.86
CA GLU A 281 6.16 23.21 -12.03
C GLU A 281 6.86 21.89 -11.67
N LYS A 282 7.92 21.52 -12.41
CA LYS A 282 8.61 20.24 -12.19
C LYS A 282 9.36 20.24 -10.86
N ARG A 283 10.05 21.33 -10.55
CA ARG A 283 10.84 21.44 -9.32
C ARG A 283 9.95 21.45 -8.08
N GLY A 284 8.85 22.19 -8.10
CA GLY A 284 7.93 22.30 -6.97
C GLY A 284 7.36 20.93 -6.58
N MET A 285 7.00 20.09 -7.56
CA MET A 285 6.57 18.71 -7.28
C MET A 285 7.68 17.86 -6.64
N ARG A 286 8.93 17.96 -7.11
CA ARG A 286 10.08 17.22 -6.54
C ARG A 286 10.41 17.68 -5.12
N VAL A 287 10.40 18.99 -4.88
CA VAL A 287 10.63 19.58 -3.55
C VAL A 287 9.53 19.19 -2.58
N LEU A 288 8.27 19.14 -3.03
CA LEU A 288 7.15 18.70 -2.20
C LEU A 288 7.35 17.27 -1.68
N TRP A 289 7.77 16.34 -2.56
CA TRP A 289 8.08 14.97 -2.16
C TRP A 289 9.35 14.88 -1.32
N ALA A 290 10.40 15.62 -1.65
CA ALA A 290 11.62 15.67 -0.84
C ALA A 290 11.33 16.10 0.59
N LYS A 291 10.52 17.16 0.77
CA LYS A 291 10.10 17.65 2.09
C LYS A 291 9.29 16.61 2.87
N PHE A 292 8.45 15.84 2.18
CA PHE A 292 7.76 14.71 2.81
C PHE A 292 8.75 13.69 3.37
N TYR A 293 9.82 13.40 2.65
CA TYR A 293 10.91 12.54 3.12
C TYR A 293 11.88 13.23 4.12
N GLY A 294 11.63 14.49 4.49
CA GLY A 294 12.48 15.25 5.43
C GLY A 294 13.74 15.83 4.79
N GLU A 295 13.71 16.10 3.49
CA GLU A 295 14.80 16.72 2.73
C GLU A 295 14.34 18.04 2.09
N ASP A 296 15.26 18.98 1.88
CA ASP A 296 14.93 20.24 1.19
C ASP A 296 14.67 20.02 -0.31
N TYR A 297 15.37 19.06 -0.92
CA TYR A 297 15.25 18.67 -2.32
C TYR A 297 15.80 17.25 -2.52
N HIS A 298 15.33 16.56 -3.56
CA HIS A 298 15.95 15.30 -3.97
C HIS A 298 17.26 15.59 -4.74
N PRO A 299 18.36 14.91 -4.41
CA PRO A 299 19.69 15.27 -4.90
C PRO A 299 19.88 14.97 -6.39
N LEU A 300 20.85 15.67 -7.00
CA LEU A 300 21.38 15.34 -8.31
C LEU A 300 22.16 14.03 -8.27
N TYR A 301 22.23 13.33 -9.41
CA TYR A 301 23.00 12.09 -9.52
C TYR A 301 24.46 12.28 -9.06
N GLU A 302 25.13 13.35 -9.50
CA GLU A 302 26.54 13.61 -9.16
C GLU A 302 26.78 13.98 -7.69
N GLU A 303 25.78 14.56 -7.03
CA GLU A 303 25.85 14.78 -5.58
C GLU A 303 25.87 13.43 -4.84
N VAL A 304 25.01 12.50 -5.27
CA VAL A 304 24.90 11.18 -4.63
C VAL A 304 26.13 10.32 -4.93
N THR A 305 26.66 10.33 -6.16
CA THR A 305 27.90 9.61 -6.48
C THR A 305 29.07 10.10 -5.61
N THR A 306 29.12 11.40 -5.32
CA THR A 306 30.11 11.98 -4.40
C THR A 306 29.89 11.50 -2.96
N ARG A 307 28.64 11.55 -2.47
CA ARG A 307 28.28 11.06 -1.11
C ARG A 307 28.63 9.58 -0.93
N MET A 308 28.43 8.74 -1.96
CA MET A 308 28.76 7.31 -1.93
C MET A 308 30.25 7.02 -1.75
N ARG A 309 31.15 7.96 -2.09
CA ARG A 309 32.60 7.80 -1.87
C ARG A 309 33.00 7.99 -0.41
N SER A 310 32.13 8.58 0.41
CA SER A 310 32.36 8.72 1.84
C SER A 310 32.30 7.37 2.54
N LYS A 311 33.23 7.12 3.46
CA LYS A 311 33.22 5.93 4.34
C LYS A 311 32.03 5.92 5.31
N GLU A 312 31.39 7.07 5.51
CA GLU A 312 30.23 7.23 6.41
C GLU A 312 28.89 6.97 5.70
N ASN A 313 28.90 6.71 4.38
CA ASN A 313 27.67 6.46 3.65
C ASN A 313 26.97 5.18 4.14
N LYS A 314 25.78 5.36 4.72
CA LYS A 314 24.85 4.29 5.12
C LYS A 314 23.49 4.38 4.43
N ARG A 315 23.36 5.25 3.42
CA ARG A 315 22.07 5.58 2.83
C ARG A 315 21.94 5.08 1.40
N TYR A 316 23.00 5.25 0.62
CA TYR A 316 22.98 5.02 -0.82
C TYR A 316 23.74 3.76 -1.18
N ILE A 317 23.12 2.88 -1.95
CA ILE A 317 23.72 1.63 -2.42
C ILE A 317 23.59 1.51 -3.94
N SER A 318 24.63 0.99 -4.61
CA SER A 318 24.54 0.72 -6.04
C SER A 318 23.54 -0.42 -6.30
N SER A 319 22.68 -0.26 -7.30
CA SER A 319 21.70 -1.27 -7.72
C SER A 319 21.87 -1.69 -9.19
N GLY A 320 23.08 -1.49 -9.73
CA GLY A 320 23.48 -1.86 -11.10
C GLY A 320 23.16 -0.80 -12.16
N CYS A 321 23.85 -0.83 -13.31
CA CYS A 321 23.64 0.05 -14.48
C CYS A 321 23.40 1.53 -14.12
N GLN A 322 24.35 2.18 -13.43
CA GLN A 322 24.24 3.59 -13.00
C GLN A 322 22.98 3.92 -12.15
N ASN A 323 22.31 2.92 -11.57
CA ASN A 323 21.23 3.15 -10.62
C ASN A 323 21.78 3.13 -9.20
N ILE A 324 21.40 4.14 -8.43
CA ILE A 324 21.65 4.21 -6.99
C ILE A 324 20.31 4.07 -6.27
N PHE A 325 20.26 3.30 -5.20
CA PHE A 325 19.07 3.09 -4.38
C PHE A 325 19.22 3.82 -3.05
N ASP A 326 18.22 4.63 -2.71
CA ASP A 326 18.12 5.34 -1.43
C ASP A 326 17.41 4.47 -0.39
N ILE A 327 18.19 3.84 0.49
CA ILE A 327 17.67 2.94 1.53
C ILE A 327 16.78 3.71 2.50
N GLU A 328 17.14 4.94 2.85
CA GLU A 328 16.44 5.73 3.86
C GLU A 328 15.04 6.12 3.38
N ASN A 329 14.91 6.63 2.16
CA ASN A 329 13.60 6.99 1.60
C ASN A 329 12.72 5.76 1.36
N TYR A 330 13.31 4.62 1.00
CA TYR A 330 12.59 3.35 0.96
C TYR A 330 12.04 2.94 2.33
N MET A 331 12.85 3.03 3.37
CA MET A 331 12.43 2.70 4.73
C MET A 331 11.35 3.67 5.22
N LYS A 332 11.49 4.98 5.01
CA LYS A 332 10.45 5.98 5.35
C LYS A 332 9.12 5.70 4.64
N ARG A 333 9.16 5.35 3.35
CA ARG A 333 7.95 4.97 2.59
C ARG A 333 7.28 3.71 3.14
N THR A 334 8.09 2.72 3.52
CA THR A 334 7.62 1.46 4.12
C THR A 334 7.07 1.69 5.53
N LEU A 335 7.65 2.65 6.26
CA LEU A 335 7.33 2.94 7.66
C LEU A 335 5.88 3.37 7.80
N LEU A 336 5.39 4.25 6.91
CA LEU A 336 3.98 4.65 6.88
C LEU A 336 3.03 3.46 6.88
N SER A 337 3.26 2.50 5.97
CA SER A 337 2.43 1.30 5.86
C SER A 337 2.55 0.42 7.11
N ALA A 338 3.75 0.25 7.65
CA ALA A 338 3.99 -0.52 8.87
C ALA A 338 3.28 0.09 10.09
N GLU A 339 3.37 1.40 10.26
CA GLU A 339 2.72 2.12 11.37
C GLU A 339 1.19 2.03 11.29
N ILE A 340 0.63 2.21 10.08
CA ILE A 340 -0.80 2.08 9.84
C ILE A 340 -1.32 0.69 10.22
N ILE A 341 -0.67 -0.39 9.74
CA ILE A 341 -1.19 -1.74 10.00
C ILE A 341 -1.07 -2.16 11.46
N LEU A 342 -0.04 -1.68 12.17
CA LEU A 342 0.12 -1.95 13.60
C LEU A 342 -0.98 -1.26 14.42
N LEU A 343 -1.27 0.02 14.13
CA LEU A 343 -2.36 0.74 14.78
C LEU A 343 -3.74 0.16 14.44
N GLU A 344 -3.97 -0.21 13.18
CA GLU A 344 -5.23 -0.82 12.77
C GLU A 344 -5.45 -2.17 13.48
N ALA A 345 -4.42 -3.03 13.55
CA ALA A 345 -4.48 -4.29 14.28
C ALA A 345 -4.76 -4.05 15.78
N ASN A 346 -4.09 -3.08 16.39
CA ASN A 346 -4.30 -2.68 17.79
C ASN A 346 -5.74 -2.22 18.02
N SER A 347 -6.24 -1.28 17.20
CA SER A 347 -7.59 -0.71 17.35
C SER A 347 -8.68 -1.76 17.15
N ARG A 348 -8.52 -2.68 16.18
CA ARG A 348 -9.48 -3.76 15.94
C ARG A 348 -9.52 -4.76 17.10
N ALA A 349 -8.37 -5.10 17.67
CA ALA A 349 -8.30 -6.01 18.80
C ALA A 349 -8.84 -5.37 20.09
N GLU A 350 -8.52 -4.09 20.34
CA GLU A 350 -9.07 -3.31 21.45
C GLU A 350 -10.60 -3.26 21.42
N LYS A 351 -11.19 -2.96 20.26
CA LYS A 351 -12.66 -2.93 20.08
C LYS A 351 -13.33 -4.29 20.33
N GLN A 352 -12.57 -5.39 20.27
CA GLN A 352 -13.05 -6.74 20.57
C GLN A 352 -12.62 -7.25 21.96
N ASN A 353 -11.96 -6.40 22.77
CA ASN A 353 -11.45 -6.74 24.08
C ASN A 353 -10.58 -8.03 24.07
N THR A 354 -9.71 -8.15 23.07
CA THR A 354 -8.74 -9.25 22.89
C THR A 354 -7.41 -8.70 22.39
N THR A 355 -6.40 -9.55 22.18
CA THR A 355 -5.16 -9.19 21.49
C THR A 355 -5.15 -9.68 20.03
N ALA A 356 -4.39 -9.01 19.18
CA ALA A 356 -4.21 -9.31 17.78
C ALA A 356 -2.99 -10.21 17.56
N PHE A 357 -3.19 -11.20 16.68
CA PHE A 357 -2.12 -11.93 15.99
C PHE A 357 -2.03 -11.38 14.57
N LEU A 358 -1.01 -10.56 14.29
CA LEU A 358 -0.84 -9.88 13.02
C LEU A 358 0.01 -10.71 12.06
N HIS A 359 -0.58 -11.15 10.95
CA HIS A 359 0.10 -11.86 9.86
C HIS A 359 0.55 -10.88 8.77
N VAL A 360 1.87 -10.74 8.62
CA VAL A 360 2.52 -9.83 7.69
C VAL A 360 3.16 -10.62 6.55
N VAL A 361 2.79 -10.29 5.32
CA VAL A 361 3.50 -10.72 4.11
C VAL A 361 4.33 -9.57 3.54
N GLY A 362 5.34 -9.89 2.73
CA GLY A 362 6.11 -8.86 2.03
C GLY A 362 5.30 -8.12 0.97
N PHE A 363 4.89 -6.88 1.25
CA PHE A 363 4.28 -5.98 0.26
C PHE A 363 5.37 -5.16 -0.45
N GLY A 364 5.36 -5.16 -1.79
CA GLY A 364 6.42 -4.53 -2.62
C GLY A 364 7.74 -5.31 -2.70
N LEU A 365 7.83 -6.47 -2.05
CA LEU A 365 9.03 -7.33 -2.03
C LEU A 365 9.02 -8.45 -3.10
N GLY A 366 7.94 -8.54 -3.88
CA GLY A 366 7.82 -9.47 -5.00
C GLY A 366 8.54 -8.96 -6.25
N VAL A 367 7.86 -9.00 -7.39
CA VAL A 367 8.41 -8.53 -8.67
C VAL A 367 8.73 -7.02 -8.69
N TRP A 368 8.32 -6.27 -7.67
CA TRP A 368 8.54 -4.83 -7.53
C TRP A 368 9.85 -4.44 -6.86
N LYS A 369 10.54 -5.36 -6.19
CA LYS A 369 11.79 -5.03 -5.50
C LYS A 369 12.90 -4.65 -6.47
N LYS A 370 13.81 -3.78 -6.02
CA LYS A 370 15.00 -3.35 -6.76
C LYS A 370 16.27 -4.04 -6.28
N LEU A 371 16.37 -4.31 -4.97
CA LEU A 371 17.52 -4.97 -4.35
C LEU A 371 17.23 -6.44 -4.02
N GLN A 372 18.25 -7.29 -4.07
CA GLN A 372 18.11 -8.70 -3.72
C GLN A 372 17.70 -8.89 -2.25
N ASN A 373 18.33 -8.14 -1.35
CA ASN A 373 18.18 -8.15 0.11
C ASN A 373 17.20 -7.08 0.63
N GLN A 374 16.32 -6.55 -0.21
CA GLN A 374 15.39 -5.47 0.17
C GLN A 374 14.51 -5.80 1.39
N GLU A 375 14.25 -7.09 1.64
CA GLU A 375 13.50 -7.57 2.80
C GLU A 375 14.17 -7.22 4.16
N VAL A 376 15.49 -7.05 4.20
CA VAL A 376 16.21 -6.66 5.42
C VAL A 376 15.80 -5.26 5.85
N TYR A 377 15.77 -4.31 4.91
CA TYR A 377 15.35 -2.92 5.18
C TYR A 377 13.86 -2.85 5.50
N PHE A 378 13.04 -3.70 4.88
CA PHE A 378 11.62 -3.84 5.22
C PHE A 378 11.43 -4.28 6.67
N LEU A 379 12.09 -5.36 7.11
CA LEU A 379 11.98 -5.87 8.47
C LEU A 379 12.56 -4.90 9.50
N LYS A 380 13.68 -4.23 9.17
CA LYS A 380 14.21 -3.12 10.00
C LYS A 380 13.18 -2.02 10.21
N THR A 381 12.39 -1.70 9.19
CA THR A 381 11.35 -0.67 9.29
C THR A 381 10.26 -1.06 10.29
N PHE A 382 9.87 -2.33 10.34
CA PHE A 382 8.96 -2.84 11.38
C PHE A 382 9.59 -2.75 12.77
N GLU A 383 10.87 -3.07 12.91
CA GLU A 383 11.56 -2.91 14.20
C GLU A 383 11.44 -1.47 14.70
N ILE A 384 11.73 -0.50 13.83
CA ILE A 384 11.65 0.93 14.13
C ILE A 384 10.22 1.32 14.52
N ALA A 385 9.22 0.89 13.76
CA ALA A 385 7.81 1.17 14.05
C ALA A 385 7.39 0.62 15.43
N ILE A 386 7.72 -0.65 15.71
CA ILE A 386 7.38 -1.32 16.96
C ILE A 386 8.05 -0.62 18.14
N ARG A 387 9.35 -0.31 18.06
CA ARG A 387 10.08 0.36 19.14
C ARG A 387 9.52 1.75 19.43
N LYS A 388 9.25 2.55 18.38
CA LYS A 388 8.73 3.92 18.53
C LYS A 388 7.32 3.97 19.13
N MET A 389 6.51 2.95 18.87
CA MET A 389 5.13 2.91 19.30
C MET A 389 4.84 1.85 20.38
N ASN A 390 5.88 1.28 21.01
CA ASN A 390 5.71 0.16 21.94
C ASN A 390 4.72 0.47 23.08
N GLU A 391 4.76 1.69 23.64
CA GLU A 391 3.82 2.10 24.70
C GLU A 391 2.38 2.29 24.23
N LYS A 392 2.17 2.47 22.91
CA LYS A 392 0.87 2.67 22.27
C LYS A 392 0.22 1.34 21.85
N PHE A 393 1.02 0.29 21.64
CA PHE A 393 0.55 -1.02 21.18
C PHE A 393 0.28 -1.99 22.32
N LYS A 394 -0.87 -1.82 22.97
CA LYS A 394 -1.27 -2.68 24.09
C LYS A 394 -1.99 -3.96 23.67
N TYR A 395 -2.52 -3.98 22.45
CA TYR A 395 -3.39 -5.06 21.96
C TYR A 395 -2.79 -5.83 20.80
N VAL A 396 -1.59 -5.52 20.32
CA VAL A 396 -0.87 -6.39 19.38
C VAL A 396 0.08 -7.26 20.18
N SER A 397 -0.21 -8.56 20.30
CA SER A 397 0.63 -9.47 21.10
C SER A 397 1.64 -10.24 20.26
N ASP A 398 1.32 -10.49 18.98
CA ASP A 398 2.14 -11.32 18.10
C ASP A 398 2.20 -10.75 16.69
N ILE A 399 3.37 -10.84 16.08
CA ILE A 399 3.56 -10.55 14.65
C ILE A 399 4.21 -11.75 13.98
N MET A 400 3.53 -12.30 12.99
CA MET A 400 4.02 -13.35 12.10
C MET A 400 4.52 -12.74 10.80
N PHE A 401 5.84 -12.68 10.61
CA PHE A 401 6.46 -12.37 9.33
C PHE A 401 6.52 -13.62 8.47
N ALA A 402 5.53 -13.77 7.58
CA ALA A 402 5.39 -14.97 6.76
C ALA A 402 6.16 -14.89 5.44
N TYR A 403 6.84 -15.98 5.09
CA TYR A 403 7.56 -16.17 3.81
C TYR A 403 8.80 -15.27 3.59
N PHE A 404 9.37 -14.70 4.65
CA PHE A 404 10.64 -13.95 4.57
C PHE A 404 11.85 -14.90 4.54
N GLY A 405 12.88 -14.56 3.75
CA GLY A 405 14.15 -15.29 3.77
C GLY A 405 14.99 -14.91 4.98
N HIS A 406 15.04 -13.61 5.27
CA HIS A 406 15.61 -13.05 6.48
C HIS A 406 14.70 -13.32 7.69
N GLN A 407 15.27 -13.87 8.77
CA GLN A 407 14.55 -14.38 9.94
C GLN A 407 14.80 -13.53 11.20
N LYS A 408 15.00 -12.21 11.01
CA LYS A 408 15.19 -11.25 12.09
C LYS A 408 14.44 -9.95 11.80
N CYS A 409 13.75 -9.43 12.81
CA CYS A 409 13.16 -8.10 12.83
C CYS A 409 14.04 -7.26 13.77
N GLY A 410 15.08 -6.63 13.21
CA GLY A 410 16.13 -6.03 14.03
C GLY A 410 16.95 -7.08 14.77
N SER A 411 17.02 -6.97 16.09
CA SER A 411 17.67 -7.97 16.94
C SER A 411 16.80 -9.20 17.26
N ALA A 412 15.48 -9.13 17.07
CA ALA A 412 14.54 -10.19 17.44
C ALA A 412 14.40 -11.25 16.34
N GLY A 413 14.68 -12.51 16.66
CA GLY A 413 14.43 -13.68 15.80
C GLY A 413 13.07 -14.33 16.06
N ASN A 414 12.87 -15.52 15.51
CA ASN A 414 11.64 -16.30 15.70
C ASN A 414 11.51 -16.78 17.16
N GLY A 415 10.41 -16.42 17.81
CA GLY A 415 10.11 -16.72 19.20
C GLY A 415 10.60 -15.66 20.19
N ASP A 416 11.41 -14.70 19.74
CA ASP A 416 11.91 -13.60 20.55
C ASP A 416 10.84 -12.50 20.72
N TYR A 417 11.09 -11.60 21.66
CA TYR A 417 10.25 -10.43 21.91
C TYR A 417 10.94 -9.16 21.42
N LEU A 418 10.14 -8.27 20.83
CA LEU A 418 10.52 -6.89 20.57
C LEU A 418 9.57 -5.98 21.36
N GLY A 419 10.04 -5.47 22.49
CA GLY A 419 9.16 -4.90 23.50
C GLY A 419 8.27 -6.00 24.09
N ASP A 420 6.96 -5.78 24.10
CA ASP A 420 5.98 -6.77 24.59
C ASP A 420 5.39 -7.66 23.48
N ILE A 421 5.84 -7.47 22.24
CA ILE A 421 5.33 -8.17 21.05
C ILE A 421 6.21 -9.38 20.73
N LYS A 422 5.60 -10.56 20.64
CA LYS A 422 6.28 -11.79 20.22
C LYS A 422 6.43 -11.82 18.71
N ILE A 423 7.66 -12.04 18.24
CA ILE A 423 8.00 -12.06 16.82
C ILE A 423 8.08 -13.51 16.35
N HIS A 424 7.42 -13.80 15.22
CA HIS A 424 7.45 -15.11 14.59
C HIS A 424 7.88 -15.00 13.14
N PHE A 425 8.60 -16.02 12.67
CA PHE A 425 8.92 -16.22 11.27
C PHE A 425 8.60 -17.65 10.86
N ALA A 426 7.75 -17.81 9.85
CA ALA A 426 7.40 -19.12 9.34
C ALA A 426 6.88 -19.06 7.91
N ARG A 427 6.74 -20.22 7.28
CA ARG A 427 5.90 -20.39 6.09
C ARG A 427 4.49 -20.74 6.55
N ARG A 428 3.73 -19.73 6.95
CA ARG A 428 2.35 -19.89 7.45
C ARG A 428 1.37 -19.24 6.48
N ALA A 429 0.33 -19.97 6.08
CA ALA A 429 -0.74 -19.39 5.27
C ALA A 429 -1.48 -18.30 6.08
N PRO A 430 -1.99 -17.24 5.44
CA PRO A 430 -2.58 -16.11 6.17
C PRO A 430 -3.72 -16.51 7.10
N HIS A 431 -4.65 -17.35 6.61
CA HIS A 431 -5.90 -17.65 7.31
C HIS A 431 -5.87 -18.96 8.10
N SER A 432 -4.70 -19.57 8.28
CA SER A 432 -4.58 -20.77 9.11
C SER A 432 -5.18 -20.50 10.49
N ARG A 433 -5.85 -21.50 11.06
CA ARG A 433 -6.46 -21.39 12.39
C ARG A 433 -5.40 -21.10 13.46
N LEU A 434 -5.77 -20.30 14.46
CA LEU A 434 -4.97 -20.09 15.67
C LEU A 434 -5.34 -21.16 16.71
N PHE A 435 -4.34 -21.73 17.37
CA PHE A 435 -4.51 -22.81 18.34
C PHE A 435 -3.89 -22.45 19.68
N GLU A 436 -4.19 -23.26 20.70
CA GLU A 436 -3.57 -23.18 22.02
C GLU A 436 -3.65 -21.77 22.63
N ALA A 437 -2.51 -21.21 23.04
CA ALA A 437 -2.41 -19.89 23.66
C ALA A 437 -2.88 -18.74 22.74
N ASP A 438 -2.99 -18.97 21.44
CA ASP A 438 -3.39 -17.97 20.45
C ASP A 438 -4.87 -18.08 20.03
N ALA A 439 -5.60 -19.11 20.48
CA ALA A 439 -6.94 -19.44 19.96
C ALA A 439 -7.98 -18.32 20.15
N ASN A 440 -7.80 -17.46 21.16
CA ASN A 440 -8.71 -16.35 21.46
C ASN A 440 -8.28 -15.01 20.86
N LYS A 441 -7.15 -14.97 20.15
CA LYS A 441 -6.62 -13.75 19.55
C LYS A 441 -7.36 -13.41 18.25
N LEU A 442 -7.48 -12.11 17.95
CA LEU A 442 -7.98 -11.65 16.67
C LEU A 442 -6.92 -11.87 15.59
N LEU A 443 -7.22 -12.73 14.62
CA LEU A 443 -6.37 -12.88 13.43
C LEU A 443 -6.54 -11.65 12.52
N VAL A 444 -5.46 -10.89 12.34
CA VAL A 444 -5.37 -9.77 11.42
C VAL A 444 -4.39 -10.14 10.32
N VAL A 445 -4.80 -10.11 9.07
CA VAL A 445 -3.96 -10.52 7.93
C VAL A 445 -3.74 -9.37 6.97
N THR A 446 -2.54 -9.29 6.42
CA THR A 446 -2.21 -8.36 5.33
C THR A 446 -2.13 -9.10 4.00
N TYR A 447 -2.46 -8.42 2.91
CA TYR A 447 -2.10 -8.86 1.57
C TYR A 447 -1.46 -7.72 0.79
N ALA A 448 -0.53 -8.07 -0.09
CA ALA A 448 0.05 -7.12 -1.03
C ALA A 448 -1.02 -6.73 -2.05
N TRP A 449 -1.31 -5.44 -2.14
CA TRP A 449 -2.29 -4.81 -3.04
C TRP A 449 -1.59 -3.87 -4.04
N ASP A 450 -2.35 -3.33 -5.01
CA ASP A 450 -1.89 -2.33 -5.97
C ASP A 450 -2.57 -0.97 -5.83
N GLY A 451 -1.81 0.10 -6.10
CA GLY A 451 -2.31 1.48 -6.03
C GLY A 451 -3.26 1.89 -7.15
N ASN A 452 -3.37 1.13 -8.26
CA ASN A 452 -4.18 1.50 -9.43
C ASN A 452 -5.14 0.39 -9.91
N THR A 453 -5.52 -0.53 -9.03
CA THR A 453 -6.45 -1.63 -9.38
C THR A 453 -7.60 -1.78 -8.41
N LEU A 454 -8.68 -2.37 -8.90
CA LEU A 454 -9.68 -2.97 -8.03
C LEU A 454 -9.05 -4.03 -7.13
N PRO A 455 -9.57 -4.24 -5.90
CA PRO A 455 -9.12 -5.32 -5.02
C PRO A 455 -9.08 -6.66 -5.77
N GLY A 456 -7.93 -7.33 -5.74
CA GLY A 456 -7.71 -8.61 -6.40
C GLY A 456 -6.96 -8.56 -7.73
N ASN A 457 -6.76 -7.38 -8.34
CA ASN A 457 -6.00 -7.16 -9.59
C ASN A 457 -6.20 -8.28 -10.63
N GLU A 458 -5.25 -9.21 -10.77
CA GLU A 458 -5.31 -10.29 -11.76
C GLU A 458 -6.52 -11.23 -11.62
N PHE A 459 -7.20 -11.20 -10.47
CA PHE A 459 -8.53 -11.77 -10.29
C PHE A 459 -9.49 -11.34 -11.42
N TRP A 460 -9.58 -10.05 -11.75
CA TRP A 460 -10.56 -9.52 -12.72
C TRP A 460 -10.31 -9.91 -14.19
N LYS A 461 -9.21 -10.64 -14.47
CA LYS A 461 -8.94 -11.30 -15.75
C LYS A 461 -8.91 -12.84 -15.66
N GLY A 462 -9.39 -13.41 -14.56
CA GLY A 462 -9.52 -14.85 -14.34
C GLY A 462 -8.23 -15.55 -13.90
N SER A 463 -7.20 -14.79 -13.50
CA SER A 463 -5.92 -15.34 -13.06
C SER A 463 -5.90 -15.47 -11.53
N LEU A 464 -6.24 -16.66 -11.03
CA LEU A 464 -6.60 -16.88 -9.61
C LEU A 464 -5.44 -17.28 -8.69
N SER A 465 -4.21 -17.39 -9.20
CA SER A 465 -3.07 -17.93 -8.42
C SER A 465 -1.72 -17.29 -8.75
N THR A 466 -1.71 -16.06 -9.26
CA THR A 466 -0.49 -15.38 -9.74
C THR A 466 0.23 -14.53 -8.70
N SER A 467 -0.48 -14.10 -7.66
CA SER A 467 -0.06 -13.02 -6.75
C SER A 467 -0.81 -13.10 -5.43
N GLY A 468 -0.46 -12.22 -4.47
CA GLY A 468 -1.21 -12.04 -3.23
C GLY A 468 -2.62 -11.50 -3.47
N ASP A 469 -2.77 -10.61 -4.46
CA ASP A 469 -4.06 -10.02 -4.87
C ASP A 469 -5.15 -11.06 -5.19
N PRO A 470 -5.02 -11.93 -6.20
CA PRO A 470 -6.03 -12.93 -6.50
C PRO A 470 -6.15 -13.95 -5.37
N ALA A 471 -5.07 -14.25 -4.62
CA ALA A 471 -5.16 -15.15 -3.49
C ALA A 471 -6.10 -14.60 -2.41
N ALA A 472 -5.99 -13.31 -2.06
CA ALA A 472 -6.88 -12.62 -1.13
C ALA A 472 -8.31 -12.54 -1.68
N ALA A 473 -8.50 -12.15 -2.94
CA ALA A 473 -9.82 -12.08 -3.58
C ALA A 473 -10.48 -13.46 -3.72
N CYS A 474 -9.70 -14.54 -3.75
CA CYS A 474 -10.20 -15.91 -3.81
C CYS A 474 -10.44 -16.53 -2.43
N SER A 475 -10.10 -15.86 -1.34
CA SER A 475 -10.20 -16.43 0.00
C SER A 475 -11.02 -15.58 0.97
N THR A 476 -11.39 -14.36 0.54
CA THR A 476 -12.10 -13.34 1.32
C THR A 476 -13.07 -12.56 0.43
N GLN A 477 -13.84 -11.63 1.02
CA GLN A 477 -14.83 -10.82 0.29
C GLN A 477 -14.27 -9.52 -0.29
N ILE A 478 -12.94 -9.30 -0.33
CA ILE A 478 -12.36 -8.00 -0.73
C ILE A 478 -12.82 -7.49 -2.11
N ALA A 479 -13.11 -8.39 -3.06
CA ALA A 479 -13.57 -8.03 -4.39
C ALA A 479 -14.94 -7.31 -4.39
N GLU A 480 -15.74 -7.51 -3.33
CA GLU A 480 -17.00 -6.82 -3.09
C GLU A 480 -16.86 -5.74 -2.00
N LEU A 481 -16.27 -6.10 -0.86
CA LEU A 481 -16.24 -5.20 0.32
C LEU A 481 -15.32 -4.00 0.14
N HIS A 482 -14.16 -4.17 -0.50
CA HIS A 482 -13.17 -3.11 -0.69
C HIS A 482 -13.36 -2.36 -2.02
N ASN A 483 -14.44 -2.67 -2.77
CA ASN A 483 -14.72 -2.10 -4.08
C ASN A 483 -15.73 -0.94 -3.97
N ALA A 484 -15.28 0.29 -4.23
CA ALA A 484 -16.08 1.52 -4.14
C ALA A 484 -17.36 1.50 -5.00
N LYS A 485 -17.38 0.72 -6.09
CA LYS A 485 -18.56 0.56 -6.96
C LYS A 485 -19.61 -0.36 -6.36
N ILE A 486 -19.23 -1.24 -5.43
CA ILE A 486 -20.13 -2.25 -4.82
C ILE A 486 -20.49 -1.86 -3.39
N ASN A 487 -19.51 -1.58 -2.54
CA ASN A 487 -19.73 -1.23 -1.14
C ASN A 487 -19.62 0.30 -0.93
N PRO A 488 -20.68 0.99 -0.48
CA PRO A 488 -20.63 2.44 -0.25
C PRO A 488 -19.69 2.82 0.89
N HIS A 489 -19.32 1.89 1.79
CA HIS A 489 -18.33 2.16 2.83
C HIS A 489 -16.89 2.22 2.31
N ALA A 490 -16.60 1.64 1.13
CA ALA A 490 -15.31 1.81 0.45
C ALA A 490 -15.25 3.17 -0.26
N CYS A 491 -15.37 4.26 0.49
CA CYS A 491 -15.41 5.63 -0.04
C CYS A 491 -14.63 6.62 0.82
N GLY A 492 -14.38 7.82 0.28
CA GLY A 492 -13.68 8.87 1.01
C GLY A 492 -14.45 9.43 2.22
N ALA A 493 -15.78 9.31 2.26
CA ALA A 493 -16.57 9.73 3.43
C ALA A 493 -16.38 8.78 4.63
N SER A 494 -15.89 7.56 4.38
CA SER A 494 -15.47 6.61 5.42
C SER A 494 -13.99 6.77 5.78
N LEU A 495 -13.28 7.79 5.30
CA LEU A 495 -11.85 7.95 5.56
C LEU A 495 -11.55 7.98 7.05
N HIS A 496 -10.58 7.15 7.45
CA HIS A 496 -9.96 7.21 8.75
C HIS A 496 -8.51 7.68 8.64
N ILE A 497 -8.03 8.30 9.72
CA ILE A 497 -6.66 8.79 9.89
C ILE A 497 -5.98 7.94 10.95
N ALA A 498 -4.82 7.37 10.60
CA ALA A 498 -3.90 6.78 11.55
C ALA A 498 -3.05 7.90 12.16
N SER A 499 -3.29 8.16 13.44
CA SER A 499 -2.69 9.24 14.21
C SER A 499 -1.79 8.72 15.31
N ALA A 500 -0.67 9.41 15.50
CA ALA A 500 0.28 9.17 16.56
C ALA A 500 -0.42 9.26 17.92
N GLU A 501 -1.15 10.34 18.13
CA GLU A 501 -1.66 10.72 19.44
C GLU A 501 -2.99 10.04 19.75
N HIS A 502 -3.84 9.87 18.73
CA HIS A 502 -5.23 9.48 18.94
C HIS A 502 -5.60 8.10 18.39
N GLY A 503 -4.64 7.35 17.85
CA GLY A 503 -4.91 6.05 17.23
C GLY A 503 -5.65 6.19 15.90
N ILE A 504 -6.69 5.39 15.67
CA ILE A 504 -7.47 5.40 14.43
C ILE A 504 -8.77 6.20 14.62
N LEU A 505 -8.92 7.31 13.89
CA LEU A 505 -10.09 8.18 13.98
C LEU A 505 -10.76 8.36 12.62
N HIS A 506 -12.09 8.54 12.60
CA HIS A 506 -12.78 9.03 11.41
C HIS A 506 -12.33 10.47 11.11
N ILE A 507 -12.30 10.85 9.82
CA ILE A 507 -11.80 12.17 9.40
C ILE A 507 -12.55 13.35 10.04
N LEU A 508 -13.85 13.20 10.35
CA LEU A 508 -14.63 14.22 11.04
C LEU A 508 -14.08 14.46 12.45
N ASP A 509 -13.89 13.37 13.21
CA ASP A 509 -13.43 13.45 14.60
C ASP A 509 -12.00 13.95 14.66
N TYR A 510 -11.15 13.50 13.73
CA TYR A 510 -9.80 14.01 13.57
C TYR A 510 -9.79 15.53 13.29
N ALA A 511 -10.63 16.00 12.37
CA ALA A 511 -10.73 17.42 12.02
C ALA A 511 -11.23 18.27 13.20
N LYS A 512 -12.22 17.80 13.97
CA LYS A 512 -12.70 18.48 15.18
C LYS A 512 -11.57 18.64 16.19
N LEU A 513 -10.87 17.55 16.55
CA LEU A 513 -9.79 17.59 17.54
C LEU A 513 -8.67 18.59 17.21
N HIS A 514 -8.41 18.87 15.93
CA HIS A 514 -7.31 19.74 15.49
C HIS A 514 -7.73 21.16 15.11
N LEU A 515 -9.03 21.44 14.96
CA LEU A 515 -9.53 22.74 14.51
C LEU A 515 -10.44 23.45 15.54
N THR A 516 -10.97 22.72 16.52
CA THR A 516 -11.79 23.24 17.62
C THR A 516 -11.09 22.97 18.94
#